data_AF-A0A396CN26-F1
#
_entry.id   AF-A0A396CN26-F1
#
_cell.length_a   1.000
_cell.length_b   1.000
_cell.length_c   1.000
_cell.angle_alpha   90.00
_cell.angle_beta   90.00
_cell.angle_gamma   90.00
#
_symmetry.space_group_name_H-M   'P 1'
#
loop_
_entity.id
_entity.type
_entity.pdbx_description
1 polymer ?
#
loop_
_entity_poly.entity_id
_entity_poly.type
_entity_poly.pdbx_seq_one_letter_code
_entity_poly.pdbx_strand_id
1 'polypeptide(L)'
;MNFDSLRLAFRDKDKFSITEREDHIELSPGLYVASGLNVVVGSRSSGKSYLLDRVYESSDPDDVVYVRQFDIVKNAEEKAFREKLADEEASIKADYYKPMNGISSALLNLPSKETINKRIKEYISNLILYADSAAREDEFSKCPIYSAGKIAQDNANKEQEVAQALITLLNENPLSIEISERIGRATLVSLLKIAIDLYKAKALRCKCIDYANKISKKIKAELSLESSRPACPESPFAEAAKRKAYVIRLAKLRGATKSEVEISRRKIGKFSRITKRIPYGNAKTLKTAIEARTSLTGITKLDDVEYVEKILDADGVSDISRALFDINVVLENERGENVSGGQKAEYLFFQALDKAASQDIVLIDEPESSFDNPFLNALIATEIKRISSKATVFLATHNNVLGVSIKPDGIIYTGFENGVHRIYTCDSSDSCMRSSDGHMVERSEVLLKLMEAGGTAYDERKPYYGLVGN
;
A
#
# COMPACT_ATOMS: atom_id res chain seq x y z
N MET A 1 25.29 27.43 23.48
CA MET A 1 24.24 26.56 22.90
C MET A 1 24.74 25.13 22.93
N ASN A 2 24.05 24.23 23.62
CA ASN A 2 24.40 22.81 23.67
C ASN A 2 23.84 22.11 22.41
N PHE A 3 24.61 21.22 21.79
CA PHE A 3 24.24 20.53 20.55
C PHE A 3 22.97 19.66 20.74
N ASP A 4 22.77 19.12 21.95
CA ASP A 4 21.56 18.38 22.31
C ASP A 4 20.30 19.27 22.31
N SER A 5 20.44 20.54 22.71
CA SER A 5 19.33 21.50 22.69
C SER A 5 18.90 21.85 21.26
N LEU A 6 19.88 21.99 20.35
CA LEU A 6 19.63 22.18 18.91
C LEU A 6 18.95 20.94 18.32
N ARG A 7 19.44 19.74 18.62
CA ARG A 7 18.86 18.47 18.13
C ARG A 7 17.42 18.25 18.64
N LEU A 8 17.11 18.68 19.86
CA LEU A 8 15.76 18.62 20.42
C LEU A 8 14.83 19.64 19.76
N ALA A 9 15.35 20.82 19.40
CA ALA A 9 14.63 21.78 18.60
C ALA A 9 14.32 21.19 17.22
N PHE A 10 15.30 20.62 16.49
CA PHE A 10 15.15 20.08 15.12
C PHE A 10 14.10 18.96 14.96
N ARG A 11 13.59 18.41 16.06
CA ARG A 11 12.49 17.44 16.05
C ARG A 11 11.11 18.08 15.98
N ASP A 12 11.02 19.36 16.32
CA ASP A 12 9.80 20.12 16.41
C ASP A 12 9.79 21.11 15.24
N LYS A 13 9.10 20.75 14.15
CA LYS A 13 9.04 21.57 12.92
C LYS A 13 8.49 22.97 13.22
N ASP A 14 7.62 23.11 14.23
CA ASP A 14 6.99 24.37 14.63
C ASP A 14 7.97 25.36 15.29
N LYS A 15 9.20 24.92 15.61
CA LYS A 15 10.24 25.77 16.22
C LYS A 15 11.23 26.37 15.21
N PHE A 16 11.04 26.11 13.92
CA PHE A 16 11.88 26.68 12.86
C PHE A 16 11.01 27.41 11.84
N SER A 17 11.32 28.68 11.62
CA SER A 17 10.87 29.41 10.44
C SER A 17 12.03 29.52 9.45
N ILE A 18 11.81 29.12 8.20
CA ILE A 18 12.79 29.28 7.11
C ILE A 18 12.67 30.69 6.48
N THR A 19 11.65 31.46 6.88
CA THR A 19 11.34 32.77 6.32
C THR A 19 11.43 33.88 7.35
N GLU A 20 11.76 35.10 6.88
CA GLU A 20 11.86 36.31 7.71
C GLU A 20 10.54 36.70 8.39
N ARG A 21 9.40 36.19 7.89
CA ARG A 21 8.07 36.40 8.45
C ARG A 21 7.54 35.06 8.95
N GLU A 22 7.18 35.01 10.23
CA GLU A 22 6.43 33.88 10.79
C GLU A 22 5.15 33.68 9.95
N ASP A 23 4.83 32.41 9.69
CA ASP A 23 3.66 31.96 8.91
C ASP A 23 3.62 32.36 7.42
N HIS A 24 4.77 32.69 6.81
CA HIS A 24 4.85 33.03 5.39
C HIS A 24 5.89 32.23 4.62
N ILE A 25 5.67 32.05 3.32
CA ILE A 25 6.62 31.47 2.36
C ILE A 25 6.97 32.53 1.33
N GLU A 26 8.26 32.65 0.98
CA GLU A 26 8.71 33.54 -0.08
C GLU A 26 8.69 32.81 -1.43
N LEU A 27 7.81 33.24 -2.35
CA LEU A 27 7.68 32.67 -3.69
C LEU A 27 8.76 33.18 -4.65
N SER A 28 9.16 34.43 -4.47
CA SER A 28 10.22 35.10 -5.24
C SER A 28 10.65 36.34 -4.45
N PRO A 29 11.83 36.92 -4.74
CA PRO A 29 12.37 38.02 -3.95
C PRO A 29 11.34 39.14 -3.70
N GLY A 30 10.95 39.32 -2.43
CA GLY A 30 10.00 40.34 -2.00
C GLY A 30 8.50 40.01 -2.17
N LEU A 31 8.15 38.79 -2.60
CA LEU A 31 6.78 38.28 -2.71
C LEU A 31 6.55 37.15 -1.69
N TYR A 32 5.84 37.49 -0.62
CA TYR A 32 5.48 36.57 0.45
C TYR A 32 4.02 36.12 0.31
N VAL A 33 3.77 34.87 0.67
CA VAL A 33 2.44 34.25 0.73
C VAL A 33 2.25 33.55 2.06
N ALA A 34 1.02 33.35 2.51
CA ALA A 34 0.76 32.69 3.78
C ALA A 34 1.18 31.20 3.71
N SER A 35 1.57 30.60 4.83
CA SER A 35 1.86 29.16 4.94
C SER A 35 0.58 28.29 4.91
N GLY A 36 -0.58 28.91 5.10
CA GLY A 36 -1.89 28.25 5.08
C GLY A 36 -2.56 28.24 3.70
N LEU A 37 -3.81 28.71 3.64
CA LEU A 37 -4.60 28.75 2.42
C LEU A 37 -4.39 30.07 1.66
N ASN A 38 -3.79 29.99 0.48
CA ASN A 38 -3.65 31.09 -0.46
C ASN A 38 -4.65 30.94 -1.61
N VAL A 39 -5.46 31.97 -1.85
CA VAL A 39 -6.38 31.99 -2.99
C VAL A 39 -5.79 32.82 -4.12
N VAL A 40 -5.64 32.22 -5.29
CA VAL A 40 -5.18 32.87 -6.52
C VAL A 40 -6.38 33.36 -7.32
N VAL A 41 -6.52 34.67 -7.46
CA VAL A 41 -7.59 35.34 -8.18
C VAL A 41 -7.03 36.10 -9.38
N GLY A 42 -7.83 36.22 -10.44
CA GLY A 42 -7.47 37.01 -11.61
C GLY A 42 -8.53 36.88 -12.69
N SER A 43 -8.50 37.75 -13.69
CA SER A 43 -9.39 37.66 -14.85
C SER A 43 -9.09 36.41 -15.70
N ARG A 44 -9.96 36.07 -16.65
CA ARG A 44 -9.67 35.00 -17.62
C ARG A 44 -8.36 35.34 -18.37
N SER A 45 -7.48 34.35 -18.51
CA SER A 45 -6.14 34.50 -19.13
C SER A 45 -5.18 35.46 -18.42
N SER A 46 -5.38 35.72 -17.12
CA SER A 46 -4.50 36.61 -16.33
C SER A 46 -3.21 35.96 -15.83
N GLY A 47 -3.05 34.64 -15.98
CA GLY A 47 -1.84 33.91 -15.58
C GLY A 47 -1.94 33.06 -14.31
N LYS A 48 -3.16 32.76 -13.81
CA LYS A 48 -3.35 31.89 -12.63
C LYS A 48 -2.67 30.52 -12.76
N SER A 49 -2.99 29.78 -13.83
CA SER A 49 -2.37 28.47 -14.09
C SER A 49 -0.86 28.58 -14.31
N TYR A 50 -0.39 29.67 -14.93
CA TYR A 50 1.04 29.94 -15.11
C TYR A 50 1.77 30.14 -13.77
N LEU A 51 1.14 30.81 -12.80
CA LEU A 51 1.68 30.91 -11.44
C LEU A 51 1.76 29.52 -10.78
N LEU A 52 0.69 28.73 -10.84
CA LEU A 52 0.67 27.39 -10.25
C LEU A 52 1.71 26.47 -10.92
N ASP A 53 1.83 26.50 -12.25
CA ASP A 53 2.86 25.75 -12.99
C ASP A 53 4.26 26.14 -12.53
N ARG A 54 4.53 27.43 -12.35
CA ARG A 54 5.84 27.91 -11.85
C ARG A 54 6.13 27.45 -10.42
N VAL A 55 5.12 27.43 -9.54
CA VAL A 55 5.28 26.90 -8.17
C VAL A 55 5.55 25.39 -8.23
N TYR A 56 4.84 24.67 -9.09
CA TYR A 56 5.06 23.24 -9.29
C TYR A 56 6.48 22.93 -9.79
N GLU A 57 6.96 23.66 -10.80
CA GLU A 57 8.30 23.47 -11.38
C GLU A 57 9.45 23.85 -10.44
N SER A 58 9.19 24.71 -9.45
CA SER A 58 10.19 25.13 -8.46
C SER A 58 10.18 24.31 -7.17
N SER A 59 9.21 23.40 -7.02
CA SER A 59 9.07 22.53 -5.85
C SER A 59 9.63 21.14 -6.12
N ASP A 60 10.10 20.46 -5.08
CA ASP A 60 10.53 19.06 -5.20
C ASP A 60 9.32 18.15 -5.51
N PRO A 61 9.42 17.20 -6.47
CA PRO A 61 8.30 16.36 -6.90
C PRO A 61 7.66 15.53 -5.77
N ASP A 62 8.43 15.21 -4.74
CA ASP A 62 7.97 14.43 -3.60
C ASP A 62 7.18 15.27 -2.58
N ASP A 63 7.30 16.61 -2.61
CA ASP A 63 6.71 17.54 -1.63
C ASP A 63 5.55 18.36 -2.21
N VAL A 64 5.23 18.21 -3.50
CA VAL A 64 4.16 18.96 -4.18
C VAL A 64 3.13 18.05 -4.83
N VAL A 65 1.84 18.40 -4.68
CA VAL A 65 0.74 17.80 -5.44
C VAL A 65 0.00 18.87 -6.23
N TYR A 66 -0.22 18.58 -7.52
CA TYR A 66 -0.95 19.47 -8.43
C TYR A 66 -2.22 18.81 -8.95
N VAL A 67 -3.37 19.35 -8.51
CA VAL A 67 -4.70 19.06 -9.04
C VAL A 67 -5.02 20.07 -10.15
N ARG A 68 -4.75 19.68 -11.41
CA ARG A 68 -4.99 20.54 -12.58
C ARG A 68 -6.47 20.60 -12.97
N GLN A 69 -6.82 21.67 -13.67
CA GLN A 69 -8.14 21.84 -14.26
C GLN A 69 -8.48 20.68 -15.23
N PHE A 70 -9.71 20.19 -15.18
CA PHE A 70 -10.24 19.08 -16.01
C PHE A 70 -9.61 17.70 -15.80
N ASP A 71 -8.50 17.56 -15.06
CA ASP A 71 -7.90 16.24 -14.80
C ASP A 71 -8.86 15.35 -14.02
N ILE A 72 -9.61 15.91 -13.09
CA ILE A 72 -10.64 15.18 -12.33
C ILE A 72 -11.72 14.66 -13.27
N VAL A 73 -12.19 15.49 -14.22
CA VAL A 73 -13.25 15.13 -15.17
C VAL A 73 -12.79 14.07 -16.16
N LYS A 74 -11.59 14.23 -16.75
CA LYS A 74 -10.98 13.22 -17.63
C LYS A 74 -10.80 11.88 -16.92
N ASN A 75 -10.33 11.92 -15.66
CA ASN A 75 -10.14 10.71 -14.87
C ASN A 75 -11.46 10.11 -14.36
N ALA A 76 -12.54 10.89 -14.31
CA ALA A 76 -13.88 10.43 -13.94
C ALA A 76 -14.61 9.73 -15.09
N GLU A 77 -14.10 9.83 -16.33
CA GLU A 77 -14.59 9.02 -17.45
C GLU A 77 -14.55 7.54 -17.09
N GLU A 78 -15.59 6.80 -17.48
CA GLU A 78 -15.85 5.45 -16.96
C GLU A 78 -14.66 4.49 -17.12
N LYS A 79 -13.93 4.60 -18.23
CA LYS A 79 -12.75 3.79 -18.49
C LYS A 79 -11.58 4.15 -17.58
N ALA A 80 -11.21 5.43 -17.51
CA ALA A 80 -10.09 5.91 -16.70
C ALA A 80 -10.33 5.71 -15.20
N PHE A 81 -11.57 5.92 -14.74
CA PHE A 81 -11.95 5.69 -13.36
C PHE A 81 -11.79 4.22 -12.96
N ARG A 82 -12.22 3.30 -13.84
CA ARG A 82 -12.11 1.86 -13.59
C ARG A 82 -10.65 1.40 -13.53
N GLU A 83 -9.78 1.95 -14.37
CA GLU A 83 -8.35 1.65 -14.35
C GLU A 83 -7.70 2.13 -13.03
N LYS A 84 -7.93 3.39 -12.62
CA LYS A 84 -7.41 3.91 -11.34
C LYS A 84 -7.91 3.14 -10.12
N LEU A 85 -9.21 2.80 -10.11
CA LEU A 85 -9.78 1.99 -9.04
C LEU A 85 -9.17 0.58 -9.02
N ALA A 86 -8.96 -0.02 -10.20
CA ALA A 86 -8.35 -1.35 -10.33
C ALA A 86 -6.89 -1.38 -9.85
N ASP A 87 -6.12 -0.32 -10.08
CA ASP A 87 -4.74 -0.21 -9.58
C ASP A 87 -4.71 -0.15 -8.04
N GLU A 88 -5.61 0.62 -7.44
CA GLU A 88 -5.73 0.68 -5.98
C GLU A 88 -6.25 -0.64 -5.40
N GLU A 89 -7.21 -1.26 -6.06
CA GLU A 89 -7.68 -2.61 -5.72
C GLU A 89 -6.53 -3.62 -5.78
N ALA A 90 -5.69 -3.55 -6.80
CA ALA A 90 -4.56 -4.45 -6.97
C ALA A 90 -3.52 -4.27 -5.85
N SER A 91 -3.23 -3.02 -5.46
CA SER A 91 -2.34 -2.72 -4.33
C SER A 91 -2.89 -3.27 -3.01
N ILE A 92 -4.16 -3.00 -2.70
CA ILE A 92 -4.82 -3.50 -1.47
C ILE A 92 -4.85 -5.03 -1.47
N LYS A 93 -5.14 -5.64 -2.63
CA LYS A 93 -5.09 -7.10 -2.81
C LYS A 93 -3.71 -7.65 -2.50
N ALA A 94 -2.68 -7.09 -3.11
CA ALA A 94 -1.30 -7.55 -2.93
C ALA A 94 -0.87 -7.51 -1.46
N ASP A 95 -1.18 -6.44 -0.75
CA ASP A 95 -0.86 -6.30 0.67
C ASP A 95 -1.59 -7.33 1.54
N TYR A 96 -2.87 -7.60 1.26
CA TYR A 96 -3.63 -8.58 2.01
C TYR A 96 -3.19 -10.03 1.74
N TYR A 97 -2.75 -10.34 0.50
CA TYR A 97 -2.22 -11.67 0.16
C TYR A 97 -0.76 -11.88 0.62
N LYS A 98 -0.01 -10.82 0.92
CA LYS A 98 1.41 -10.89 1.31
C LYS A 98 1.73 -11.93 2.39
N PRO A 99 0.95 -12.08 3.49
CA PRO A 99 1.20 -13.11 4.50
C PRO A 99 1.02 -14.55 3.98
N MET A 100 0.26 -14.74 2.90
CA MET A 100 -0.03 -16.05 2.32
C MET A 100 1.02 -16.55 1.33
N ASN A 101 1.94 -15.71 0.86
CA ASN A 101 2.98 -16.09 -0.10
C ASN A 101 3.82 -17.29 0.38
N GLY A 102 4.18 -17.32 1.67
CA GLY A 102 4.92 -18.44 2.27
C GLY A 102 4.13 -19.75 2.26
N ILE A 103 2.81 -19.67 2.45
CA ILE A 103 1.91 -20.83 2.37
C ILE A 103 1.83 -21.31 0.91
N SER A 104 1.60 -20.40 -0.04
CA SER A 104 1.47 -20.72 -1.47
C SER A 104 2.71 -21.46 -2.00
N SER A 105 3.90 -20.93 -1.69
CA SER A 105 5.17 -21.56 -2.09
C SER A 105 5.36 -22.97 -1.51
N ALA A 106 4.96 -23.21 -0.27
CA ALA A 106 5.05 -24.53 0.35
C ALA A 106 4.09 -25.55 -0.29
N LEU A 107 2.95 -25.08 -0.81
CA LEU A 107 1.90 -25.92 -1.38
C LEU A 107 2.15 -26.31 -2.83
N LEU A 108 2.69 -25.39 -3.64
CA LEU A 108 3.10 -25.69 -5.02
C LEU A 108 4.15 -26.80 -5.08
N ASN A 109 4.95 -26.95 -4.01
CA ASN A 109 5.94 -28.01 -3.87
C ASN A 109 5.39 -29.32 -3.29
N LEU A 110 4.10 -29.41 -2.94
CA LEU A 110 3.53 -30.64 -2.41
C LEU A 110 3.23 -31.64 -3.54
N PRO A 111 3.58 -32.92 -3.36
CA PRO A 111 3.20 -33.96 -4.32
C PRO A 111 1.68 -34.16 -4.36
N SER A 112 1.17 -34.52 -5.53
CA SER A 112 -0.25 -34.87 -5.71
C SER A 112 -0.66 -36.06 -4.84
N LYS A 113 -1.96 -36.19 -4.59
CA LYS A 113 -2.51 -37.30 -3.78
C LYS A 113 -2.17 -38.65 -4.41
N GLU A 114 -2.28 -38.74 -5.73
CA GLU A 114 -1.96 -39.94 -6.51
C GLU A 114 -0.49 -40.32 -6.39
N THR A 115 0.42 -39.34 -6.47
CA THR A 115 1.86 -39.58 -6.33
C THR A 115 2.20 -40.18 -4.97
N ILE A 116 1.65 -39.63 -3.87
CA ILE A 116 1.86 -40.19 -2.54
C ILE A 116 1.27 -41.59 -2.39
N ASN A 117 0.07 -41.81 -2.90
CA ASN A 117 -0.56 -43.14 -2.83
C ASN A 117 0.24 -44.19 -3.61
N LYS A 118 0.79 -43.82 -4.77
CA LYS A 118 1.67 -44.69 -5.56
C LYS A 118 2.95 -45.01 -4.77
N ARG A 119 3.61 -44.01 -4.20
CA ARG A 119 4.81 -44.20 -3.37
C ARG A 119 4.56 -45.09 -2.16
N ILE A 120 3.41 -44.95 -1.49
CA ILE A 120 3.04 -45.81 -0.35
C ILE A 120 2.87 -47.26 -0.81
N LYS A 121 2.17 -47.50 -1.94
CA LYS A 121 2.01 -48.85 -2.49
C LYS A 121 3.35 -49.47 -2.88
N GLU A 122 4.20 -48.73 -3.60
CA GLU A 122 5.55 -49.16 -3.97
C GLU A 122 6.40 -49.46 -2.75
N TYR A 123 6.34 -48.62 -1.71
CA TYR A 123 7.05 -48.84 -0.45
C TYR A 123 6.62 -50.14 0.23
N ILE A 124 5.30 -50.39 0.35
CA ILE A 124 4.78 -51.61 0.98
C ILE A 124 5.25 -52.84 0.20
N SER A 125 5.13 -52.83 -1.14
CA SER A 125 5.59 -53.93 -1.98
C SER A 125 7.09 -54.20 -1.84
N ASN A 126 7.91 -53.14 -1.86
CA ASN A 126 9.36 -53.25 -1.71
C ASN A 126 9.76 -53.72 -0.30
N LEU A 127 9.00 -53.33 0.72
CA LEU A 127 9.26 -53.73 2.10
C LEU A 127 8.97 -55.22 2.30
N ILE A 128 7.89 -55.73 1.69
CA ILE A 128 7.56 -57.17 1.68
C ILE A 128 8.67 -57.93 0.96
N LEU A 129 9.09 -57.49 -0.23
CA LEU A 129 10.21 -58.10 -0.96
C LEU A 129 11.52 -58.10 -0.16
N TYR A 130 11.80 -57.02 0.58
CA TYR A 130 12.96 -56.92 1.45
C TYR A 130 12.90 -57.90 2.64
N ALA A 131 11.70 -58.13 3.19
CA ALA A 131 11.48 -59.09 4.27
C ALA A 131 11.60 -60.54 3.78
N ASP A 132 11.00 -60.88 2.64
CA ASP A 132 11.02 -62.24 2.07
C ASP A 132 12.42 -62.65 1.59
N SER A 133 13.25 -61.68 1.22
CA SER A 133 14.65 -61.90 0.81
C SER A 133 15.63 -62.02 1.99
N ALA A 134 15.17 -62.08 3.24
CA ALA A 134 16.02 -62.26 4.42
C ALA A 134 16.86 -63.54 4.37
N ALA A 135 16.44 -64.59 3.66
CA ALA A 135 17.22 -65.80 3.48
C ALA A 135 18.40 -65.66 2.48
N ARG A 136 18.47 -64.55 1.75
CA ARG A 136 19.50 -64.27 0.71
C ARG A 136 20.60 -63.32 1.22
N GLU A 137 20.93 -63.40 2.51
CA GLU A 137 21.95 -62.55 3.11
C GLU A 137 23.35 -62.86 2.58
N ASP A 138 23.90 -61.92 1.81
CA ASP A 138 25.29 -61.90 1.36
C ASP A 138 26.17 -60.94 2.19
N GLU A 139 27.48 -60.97 1.96
CA GLU A 139 28.46 -60.14 2.69
C GLU A 139 28.17 -58.63 2.55
N PHE A 140 27.65 -58.19 1.40
CA PHE A 140 27.28 -56.80 1.15
C PHE A 140 26.05 -56.37 1.96
N SER A 141 25.05 -57.25 2.09
CA SER A 141 23.82 -56.99 2.83
C SER A 141 24.01 -56.96 4.35
N LYS A 142 25.08 -57.58 4.87
CA LYS A 142 25.48 -57.56 6.28
C LYS A 142 26.13 -56.24 6.71
N CYS A 143 26.56 -55.40 5.76
CA CYS A 143 27.10 -54.08 6.07
C CYS A 143 26.04 -53.24 6.83
N PRO A 144 26.33 -52.75 8.05
CA PRO A 144 25.35 -51.98 8.84
C PRO A 144 24.81 -50.74 8.12
N ILE A 145 25.62 -50.14 7.26
CA ILE A 145 25.23 -48.97 6.46
C ILE A 145 24.20 -49.31 5.38
N TYR A 146 24.12 -50.58 4.95
CA TYR A 146 23.20 -51.04 3.90
C TYR A 146 21.75 -51.02 4.40
N SER A 147 21.52 -51.41 5.66
CA SER A 147 20.22 -51.45 6.31
C SER A 147 19.88 -50.20 7.14
N ALA A 148 20.84 -49.30 7.38
CA ALA A 148 20.64 -48.09 8.20
C ALA A 148 19.56 -47.15 7.63
N GLY A 149 18.75 -46.52 8.48
CA GLY A 149 17.83 -45.47 8.06
C GLY A 149 18.54 -44.15 7.71
N LYS A 150 17.84 -43.24 7.03
CA LYS A 150 18.30 -41.85 6.91
C LYS A 150 18.34 -41.18 8.28
N ILE A 151 19.38 -40.39 8.51
CA ILE A 151 19.46 -39.54 9.70
C ILE A 151 18.47 -38.39 9.52
N ALA A 152 17.63 -38.16 10.53
CA ALA A 152 16.66 -37.07 10.53
C ALA A 152 17.37 -35.72 10.36
N GLN A 153 16.97 -34.97 9.34
CA GLN A 153 17.53 -33.66 9.02
C GLN A 153 16.65 -32.57 9.61
N ASP A 154 17.27 -31.69 10.40
CA ASP A 154 16.68 -30.47 10.91
C ASP A 154 17.16 -29.26 10.08
N ASN A 155 16.57 -28.07 10.28
CA ASN A 155 17.06 -26.83 9.69
C ASN A 155 17.53 -25.84 10.76
N ALA A 156 18.25 -24.79 10.33
CA ALA A 156 18.77 -23.74 11.18
C ALA A 156 18.01 -22.41 10.98
N ASN A 157 16.77 -22.47 10.47
CA ASN A 157 16.04 -21.27 10.05
C ASN A 157 15.66 -20.40 11.25
N LYS A 158 15.28 -21.02 12.38
CA LYS A 158 14.92 -20.29 13.59
C LYS A 158 16.11 -19.54 14.18
N GLU A 159 17.27 -20.19 14.21
CA GLU A 159 18.52 -19.57 14.67
C GLU A 159 18.93 -18.43 13.74
N GLN A 160 18.71 -18.58 12.43
CA GLN A 160 18.93 -17.52 11.45
C GLN A 160 17.99 -16.33 11.65
N GLU A 161 16.69 -16.58 11.87
CA GLU A 161 15.68 -15.54 12.13
C GLU A 161 16.03 -14.72 13.36
N VAL A 162 16.48 -15.36 14.45
CA VAL A 162 16.92 -14.68 15.67
C VAL A 162 18.15 -13.80 15.40
N ALA A 163 19.16 -14.32 14.69
CA ALA A 163 20.33 -13.54 14.32
C ALA A 163 19.95 -12.33 13.44
N GLN A 164 19.03 -12.52 12.50
CA GLN A 164 18.55 -11.45 11.63
C GLN A 164 17.77 -10.38 12.40
N ALA A 165 16.93 -10.77 13.35
CA ALA A 165 16.22 -9.82 14.21
C ALA A 165 17.18 -8.95 15.03
N LEU A 166 18.26 -9.54 15.56
CA LEU A 166 19.29 -8.80 16.30
C LEU A 166 20.07 -7.83 15.39
N ILE A 167 20.33 -8.20 14.13
CA ILE A 167 20.91 -7.28 13.14
C ILE A 167 19.96 -6.11 12.89
N THR A 168 18.66 -6.37 12.71
CA THR A 168 17.65 -5.32 12.52
C THR A 168 17.60 -4.35 13.70
N LEU A 169 17.68 -4.86 14.93
CA LEU A 169 17.70 -4.03 16.15
C LEU A 169 18.97 -3.19 16.29
N LEU A 170 20.10 -3.64 15.75
CA LEU A 170 21.38 -2.92 15.76
C LEU A 170 21.49 -1.83 14.68
N ASN A 171 20.74 -1.98 13.59
CA ASN A 171 20.62 -0.97 12.55
C ASN A 171 19.75 0.20 13.00
N GLU A 172 19.81 1.34 12.30
CA GLU A 172 18.90 2.46 12.55
C GLU A 172 17.45 2.00 12.39
N ASN A 173 16.65 2.23 13.44
CA ASN A 173 15.25 1.85 13.51
C ASN A 173 14.51 2.80 14.47
N PRO A 174 13.16 2.80 14.47
CA PRO A 174 12.38 3.71 15.31
C PRO A 174 12.66 3.64 16.81
N LEU A 175 13.26 2.54 17.29
CA LEU A 175 13.57 2.30 18.70
C LEU A 175 15.07 2.49 19.03
N SER A 176 15.89 3.03 18.11
CA SER A 176 17.34 3.09 18.30
C SER A 176 17.77 3.84 19.56
N ILE A 177 16.99 4.84 19.99
CA ILE A 177 17.31 5.64 21.19
C ILE A 177 17.00 4.83 22.45
N GLU A 178 15.80 4.27 22.52
CA GLU A 178 15.31 3.45 23.61
C GLU A 178 16.20 2.21 23.80
N ILE A 179 16.62 1.59 22.70
CA ILE A 179 17.56 0.47 22.69
C ILE A 179 18.92 0.88 23.26
N SER A 180 19.44 2.05 22.86
CA SER A 180 20.72 2.57 23.37
C SER A 180 20.65 2.89 24.86
N GLU A 181 19.54 3.45 25.32
CA GLU A 181 19.35 3.83 26.73
C GLU A 181 19.09 2.63 27.65
N ARG A 182 18.27 1.66 27.22
CA ARG A 182 17.82 0.56 28.09
C ARG A 182 18.69 -0.70 28.03
N ILE A 183 19.22 -1.03 26.86
CA ILE A 183 19.96 -2.29 26.63
C ILE A 183 21.45 -1.99 26.44
N GLY A 184 21.76 -0.92 25.70
CA GLY A 184 23.11 -0.56 25.32
C GLY A 184 23.61 -1.37 24.12
N ARG A 185 24.28 -0.67 23.19
CA ARG A 185 24.77 -1.27 21.93
C ARG A 185 25.73 -2.45 22.17
N ALA A 186 26.62 -2.34 23.15
CA ALA A 186 27.61 -3.39 23.45
C ALA A 186 26.95 -4.73 23.83
N THR A 187 25.88 -4.70 24.63
CA THR A 187 25.13 -5.88 25.07
C THR A 187 24.48 -6.58 23.87
N LEU A 188 23.85 -5.80 22.97
CA LEU A 188 23.25 -6.32 21.74
C LEU A 188 24.28 -6.93 20.79
N VAL A 189 25.46 -6.32 20.65
CA VAL A 189 26.56 -6.91 19.86
C VAL A 189 27.03 -8.23 20.48
N SER A 190 27.12 -8.31 21.81
CA SER A 190 27.46 -9.56 22.49
C SER A 190 26.42 -10.65 22.25
N LEU A 191 25.13 -10.29 22.35
CA LEU A 191 24.03 -11.22 22.09
C LEU A 191 24.00 -11.68 20.63
N LEU A 192 24.27 -10.78 19.67
CA LEU A 192 24.39 -11.13 18.26
C LEU A 192 25.51 -12.14 18.00
N LYS A 193 26.68 -11.99 18.65
CA LYS A 193 27.78 -12.98 18.52
C LYS A 193 27.33 -14.37 18.96
N ILE A 194 26.67 -14.47 20.12
CA ILE A 194 26.13 -15.73 20.64
C ILE A 194 25.11 -16.33 19.64
N ALA A 195 24.19 -15.51 19.12
CA ALA A 195 23.20 -15.97 18.15
C ALA A 195 23.85 -16.49 16.86
N ILE A 196 24.88 -15.80 16.36
CA ILE A 196 25.64 -16.22 15.17
C ILE A 196 26.38 -17.54 15.43
N ASP A 197 26.99 -17.72 16.59
CA ASP A 197 27.72 -18.94 16.92
C ASP A 197 26.77 -20.14 17.06
N LEU A 198 25.61 -19.95 17.68
CA LEU A 198 24.55 -20.96 17.74
C LEU A 198 24.03 -21.33 16.33
N TYR A 199 23.77 -20.33 15.48
CA TYR A 199 23.39 -20.55 14.09
C TYR A 199 24.46 -21.34 13.33
N LYS A 200 25.74 -20.96 13.43
CA LYS A 200 26.85 -21.64 12.77
C LYS A 200 26.97 -23.09 13.22
N ALA A 201 26.90 -23.35 14.53
CA ALA A 201 26.96 -24.70 15.08
C ALA A 201 25.82 -25.59 14.58
N LYS A 202 24.58 -25.06 14.59
CA LYS A 202 23.41 -25.77 14.08
C LYS A 202 23.51 -26.01 12.57
N ALA A 203 23.88 -24.98 11.80
CA ALA A 203 24.02 -25.06 10.35
C ALA A 203 25.11 -26.05 9.93
N LEU A 204 26.25 -26.08 10.64
CA LEU A 204 27.30 -27.07 10.42
C LEU A 204 26.77 -28.49 10.66
N ARG A 205 26.06 -28.72 11.77
CA ARG A 205 25.44 -30.02 12.07
C ARG A 205 24.47 -30.45 10.97
N CYS A 206 23.61 -29.54 10.49
CA CYS A 206 22.69 -29.80 9.38
C CYS A 206 23.43 -30.19 8.09
N LYS A 207 24.53 -29.49 7.77
CA LYS A 207 25.38 -29.83 6.61
C LYS A 207 26.06 -31.19 6.77
N CYS A 208 26.61 -31.49 7.95
CA CYS A 208 27.21 -32.80 8.22
C CYS A 208 26.20 -33.95 8.06
N ILE A 209 24.96 -33.77 8.54
CA ILE A 209 23.88 -34.74 8.37
C ILE A 209 23.53 -34.92 6.88
N ASP A 210 23.41 -33.81 6.13
CA ASP A 210 23.15 -33.86 4.69
C ASP A 210 24.26 -34.61 3.94
N TYR A 211 25.53 -34.31 4.22
CA TYR A 211 26.66 -35.04 3.63
C TYR A 211 26.68 -36.51 4.04
N ALA A 212 26.44 -36.83 5.31
CA ALA A 212 26.38 -38.22 5.79
C ALA A 212 25.27 -39.01 5.07
N ASN A 213 24.08 -38.42 4.92
CA ASN A 213 22.97 -39.02 4.19
C ASN A 213 23.29 -39.19 2.69
N LYS A 214 23.99 -38.22 2.06
CA LYS A 214 24.45 -38.33 0.65
C LYS A 214 25.48 -39.44 0.47
N ILE A 215 26.45 -39.54 1.37
CA ILE A 215 27.48 -40.60 1.36
C ILE A 215 26.82 -41.96 1.57
N SER A 216 25.95 -42.09 2.58
CA SER A 216 25.20 -43.32 2.84
C SER A 216 24.38 -43.74 1.61
N LYS A 217 23.71 -42.80 0.94
CA LYS A 217 22.96 -43.08 -0.30
C LYS A 217 23.86 -43.61 -1.42
N LYS A 218 25.05 -43.04 -1.62
CA LYS A 218 26.01 -43.51 -2.64
C LYS A 218 26.52 -44.91 -2.32
N ILE A 219 26.96 -45.14 -1.08
CA ILE A 219 27.47 -46.44 -0.64
C ILE A 219 26.38 -47.52 -0.81
N LYS A 220 25.13 -47.22 -0.41
CA LYS A 220 24.02 -48.14 -0.61
C LYS A 220 23.74 -48.46 -2.07
N ALA A 221 23.84 -47.46 -2.95
CA ALA A 221 23.63 -47.67 -4.38
C ALA A 221 24.70 -48.61 -4.97
N GLU A 222 25.97 -48.42 -4.60
CA GLU A 222 27.06 -49.31 -5.04
C GLU A 222 26.90 -50.72 -4.47
N LEU A 223 26.61 -50.86 -3.17
CA LEU A 223 26.38 -52.16 -2.54
C LEU A 223 25.17 -52.89 -3.13
N SER A 224 24.14 -52.16 -3.57
CA SER A 224 22.93 -52.76 -4.17
C SER A 224 23.15 -53.33 -5.58
N LEU A 225 24.24 -52.95 -6.26
CA LEU A 225 24.60 -53.54 -7.56
C LEU A 225 25.18 -54.96 -7.40
N GLU A 226 25.90 -55.17 -6.30
CA GLU A 226 26.59 -56.43 -6.02
C GLU A 226 25.79 -57.36 -5.10
N SER A 227 24.80 -56.83 -4.37
CA SER A 227 23.97 -57.61 -3.46
C SER A 227 22.78 -58.28 -4.18
N SER A 228 22.58 -59.56 -3.85
CA SER A 228 21.42 -60.35 -4.24
C SER A 228 20.16 -60.02 -3.42
N ARG A 229 20.32 -59.21 -2.36
CA ARG A 229 19.23 -58.72 -1.51
C ARG A 229 18.88 -57.27 -1.89
N PRO A 230 17.59 -56.96 -2.15
CA PRO A 230 17.18 -55.58 -2.40
C PRO A 230 17.50 -54.68 -1.22
N ALA A 231 17.76 -53.40 -1.47
CA ALA A 231 17.99 -52.43 -0.41
C ALA A 231 16.71 -52.17 0.40
N CYS A 232 16.85 -51.87 1.69
CA CYS A 232 15.73 -51.49 2.53
C CYS A 232 15.08 -50.20 1.98
N PRO A 233 13.78 -50.21 1.64
CA PRO A 233 13.14 -49.06 1.02
C PRO A 233 12.95 -47.91 2.01
N GLU A 234 12.99 -46.67 1.53
CA GLU A 234 12.76 -45.49 2.37
C GLU A 234 11.26 -45.25 2.58
N SER A 235 10.88 -44.98 3.83
CA SER A 235 9.48 -44.77 4.19
C SER A 235 8.93 -43.41 3.69
N PRO A 236 7.84 -43.40 2.89
CA PRO A 236 7.19 -42.17 2.46
C PRO A 236 6.22 -41.59 3.50
N PHE A 237 6.05 -42.24 4.67
CA PHE A 237 4.99 -41.85 5.62
C PHE A 237 5.17 -40.45 6.22
N ALA A 238 6.41 -39.99 6.41
CA ALA A 238 6.66 -38.63 6.89
C ALA A 238 6.19 -37.56 5.89
N GLU A 239 6.44 -37.79 4.59
CA GLU A 239 5.97 -36.92 3.51
C GLU A 239 4.44 -36.97 3.38
N ALA A 240 3.86 -38.17 3.45
CA ALA A 240 2.41 -38.37 3.42
C ALA A 240 1.71 -37.67 4.60
N ALA A 241 2.25 -37.80 5.82
CA ALA A 241 1.72 -37.15 7.02
C ALA A 241 1.83 -35.62 6.91
N LYS A 242 2.97 -35.11 6.43
CA LYS A 242 3.18 -33.68 6.17
C LYS A 242 2.13 -33.15 5.21
N ARG A 243 1.95 -33.80 4.05
CA ARG A 243 0.92 -33.43 3.06
C ARG A 243 -0.48 -33.39 3.68
N LYS A 244 -0.88 -34.46 4.37
CA LYS A 244 -2.19 -34.55 5.03
C LYS A 244 -2.40 -33.41 6.03
N ALA A 245 -1.37 -33.05 6.80
CA ALA A 245 -1.43 -31.94 7.73
C ALA A 245 -1.62 -30.57 7.02
N TYR A 246 -0.95 -30.34 5.88
CA TYR A 246 -1.14 -29.13 5.08
C TYR A 246 -2.57 -29.02 4.54
N VAL A 247 -3.09 -30.09 3.93
CA VAL A 247 -4.44 -30.12 3.37
C VAL A 247 -5.49 -29.84 4.44
N ILE A 248 -5.38 -30.48 5.61
CA ILE A 248 -6.32 -30.25 6.73
C ILE A 248 -6.26 -28.80 7.22
N ARG A 249 -5.06 -28.22 7.33
CA ARG A 249 -4.90 -26.82 7.78
C ARG A 249 -5.49 -25.84 6.76
N LEU A 250 -5.33 -26.10 5.47
CA LEU A 250 -5.95 -25.30 4.42
C LEU A 250 -7.46 -25.43 4.39
N ALA A 251 -7.99 -26.64 4.57
CA ALA A 251 -9.43 -26.84 4.66
C ALA A 251 -10.03 -26.03 5.82
N LYS A 252 -9.35 -26.00 6.98
CA LYS A 252 -9.73 -25.13 8.11
C LYS A 252 -9.66 -23.65 7.74
N LEU A 253 -8.62 -23.23 7.02
CA LEU A 253 -8.47 -21.84 6.58
C LEU A 253 -9.60 -21.44 5.63
N ARG A 254 -9.92 -22.28 4.63
CA ARG A 254 -11.07 -22.10 3.74
C ARG A 254 -12.37 -21.96 4.52
N GLY A 255 -12.59 -22.85 5.50
CA GLY A 255 -13.77 -22.79 6.37
C GLY A 255 -13.90 -21.45 7.08
N ALA A 256 -12.78 -20.90 7.59
CA ALA A 256 -12.73 -19.59 8.24
C ALA A 256 -12.84 -18.38 7.27
N THR A 257 -12.57 -18.58 5.98
CA THR A 257 -12.61 -17.52 4.95
C THR A 257 -13.84 -17.60 4.04
N LYS A 258 -14.80 -18.50 4.34
CA LYS A 258 -15.97 -18.76 3.50
C LYS A 258 -17.04 -17.67 3.57
N SER A 259 -17.09 -16.93 4.67
CA SER A 259 -18.04 -15.84 4.86
C SER A 259 -17.47 -14.51 4.35
N GLU A 260 -18.38 -13.68 3.86
CA GLU A 260 -18.08 -12.27 3.57
C GLU A 260 -17.73 -11.54 4.86
N VAL A 261 -16.61 -10.82 4.86
CA VAL A 261 -16.13 -10.04 6.00
C VAL A 261 -15.60 -8.70 5.52
N GLU A 262 -16.03 -7.62 6.14
CA GLU A 262 -15.43 -6.29 5.97
C GLU A 262 -14.03 -6.28 6.60
N ILE A 263 -13.00 -6.10 5.76
CA ILE A 263 -11.60 -6.06 6.17
C ILE A 263 -11.24 -4.67 6.67
N SER A 264 -11.67 -3.65 5.94
CA SER A 264 -11.40 -2.25 6.27
C SER A 264 -12.45 -1.32 5.69
N ARG A 265 -12.66 -0.21 6.40
CA ARG A 265 -13.49 0.91 5.95
C ARG A 265 -12.70 2.19 6.14
N ARG A 266 -12.39 2.86 5.04
CA ARG A 266 -11.71 4.16 5.03
C ARG A 266 -12.68 5.22 4.53
N LYS A 267 -12.87 6.28 5.32
CA LYS A 267 -13.66 7.44 4.92
C LYS A 267 -12.78 8.39 4.10
N ILE A 268 -13.26 8.80 2.93
CA ILE A 268 -12.61 9.75 2.02
C ILE A 268 -13.65 10.81 1.68
N GLY A 269 -13.57 11.97 2.35
CA GLY A 269 -14.61 12.98 2.31
C GLY A 269 -15.97 12.42 2.76
N LYS A 270 -16.96 12.48 1.88
CA LYS A 270 -18.31 11.94 2.09
C LYS A 270 -18.50 10.49 1.62
N PHE A 271 -17.45 9.86 1.08
CA PHE A 271 -17.49 8.50 0.59
C PHE A 271 -16.80 7.54 1.57
N SER A 272 -17.25 6.29 1.57
CA SER A 272 -16.62 5.21 2.32
C SER A 272 -16.10 4.17 1.34
N ARG A 273 -14.78 3.96 1.35
CA ARG A 273 -14.15 2.84 0.65
C ARG A 273 -14.14 1.63 1.57
N ILE A 274 -14.90 0.61 1.19
CA ILE A 274 -15.07 -0.63 1.95
C ILE A 274 -14.36 -1.75 1.22
N THR A 275 -13.36 -2.33 1.85
CA THR A 275 -12.69 -3.53 1.35
C THR A 275 -13.31 -4.74 2.02
N LYS A 276 -13.86 -5.66 1.23
CA LYS A 276 -14.50 -6.88 1.69
C LYS A 276 -13.76 -8.11 1.20
N ARG A 277 -13.57 -9.08 2.08
CA ARG A 277 -13.21 -10.45 1.71
C ARG A 277 -14.48 -11.16 1.29
N ILE A 278 -14.52 -11.72 0.09
CA ILE A 278 -15.70 -12.43 -0.44
C ILE A 278 -15.32 -13.84 -0.92
N PRO A 279 -16.22 -14.83 -0.81
CA PRO A 279 -16.03 -16.11 -1.48
C PRO A 279 -16.22 -15.97 -2.99
N TYR A 280 -15.54 -16.82 -3.77
CA TYR A 280 -15.78 -16.88 -5.22
C TYR A 280 -17.19 -17.43 -5.51
N GLY A 281 -18.01 -16.62 -6.18
CA GLY A 281 -19.37 -17.01 -6.57
C GLY A 281 -19.42 -18.04 -7.70
N ASN A 282 -18.41 -18.11 -8.56
CA ASN A 282 -18.39 -19.04 -9.69
C ASN A 282 -17.00 -19.63 -10.00
N ALA A 283 -16.99 -20.78 -10.68
CA ALA A 283 -15.76 -21.49 -11.03
C ALA A 283 -14.90 -20.75 -12.08
N LYS A 284 -15.51 -19.87 -12.88
CA LYS A 284 -14.81 -19.13 -13.95
C LYS A 284 -13.96 -17.99 -13.37
N THR A 285 -14.49 -17.23 -12.42
CA THR A 285 -13.79 -16.18 -11.69
C THR A 285 -12.63 -16.75 -10.90
N LEU A 286 -12.85 -17.90 -10.25
CA LEU A 286 -11.79 -18.63 -9.55
C LEU A 286 -10.69 -19.08 -10.51
N LYS A 287 -11.06 -19.69 -11.66
CA LYS A 287 -10.11 -20.13 -12.68
C LYS A 287 -9.23 -18.98 -13.17
N THR A 288 -9.82 -17.81 -13.42
CA THR A 288 -9.08 -16.61 -13.83
C THR A 288 -8.16 -16.10 -12.72
N ALA A 289 -8.61 -16.08 -11.46
CA ALA A 289 -7.84 -15.56 -10.34
C ALA A 289 -6.57 -16.38 -10.03
N ILE A 290 -6.65 -17.70 -10.20
CA ILE A 290 -5.53 -18.63 -9.95
C ILE A 290 -4.77 -19.03 -11.22
N GLU A 291 -5.19 -18.50 -12.38
CA GLU A 291 -4.62 -18.78 -13.71
C GLU A 291 -4.63 -20.28 -14.11
N ALA A 292 -5.52 -21.07 -13.51
CA ALA A 292 -5.62 -22.50 -13.81
C ALA A 292 -6.01 -22.75 -15.27
N ARG A 293 -5.38 -23.74 -15.89
CA ARG A 293 -5.71 -24.20 -17.25
C ARG A 293 -6.90 -25.15 -17.24
N THR A 294 -7.02 -25.97 -16.20
CA THR A 294 -8.06 -26.99 -16.04
C THR A 294 -9.43 -26.38 -15.73
N SER A 295 -10.51 -27.09 -16.07
CA SER A 295 -11.87 -26.69 -15.70
C SER A 295 -12.13 -26.98 -14.21
N LEU A 296 -12.60 -25.98 -13.46
CA LEU A 296 -12.97 -26.09 -12.05
C LEU A 296 -14.48 -26.28 -11.86
N THR A 297 -15.15 -26.96 -12.78
CA THR A 297 -16.60 -27.16 -12.73
C THR A 297 -17.05 -27.84 -11.42
N GLY A 298 -18.12 -27.32 -10.80
CA GLY A 298 -18.68 -27.86 -9.56
C GLY A 298 -17.88 -27.58 -8.28
N ILE A 299 -16.77 -26.86 -8.36
CA ILE A 299 -15.86 -26.66 -7.22
C ILE A 299 -16.50 -25.94 -6.02
N THR A 300 -17.49 -25.08 -6.27
CA THR A 300 -18.20 -24.33 -5.22
C THR A 300 -19.07 -25.23 -4.33
N LYS A 301 -19.41 -26.45 -4.77
CA LYS A 301 -20.22 -27.42 -4.02
C LYS A 301 -19.39 -28.44 -3.23
N LEU A 302 -18.08 -28.46 -3.43
CA LEU A 302 -17.19 -29.43 -2.77
C LEU A 302 -16.96 -29.06 -1.30
N ASP A 303 -16.73 -30.10 -0.50
CA ASP A 303 -16.26 -29.92 0.88
C ASP A 303 -14.89 -29.22 0.92
N ASP A 304 -14.47 -28.75 2.10
CA ASP A 304 -13.25 -27.96 2.22
C ASP A 304 -11.97 -28.75 1.89
N VAL A 305 -11.97 -30.07 2.08
CA VAL A 305 -10.82 -30.93 1.81
C VAL A 305 -10.75 -31.25 0.32
N GLU A 306 -11.85 -31.70 -0.27
CA GLU A 306 -12.00 -31.97 -1.70
C GLU A 306 -11.76 -30.73 -2.55
N TYR A 307 -12.18 -29.56 -2.07
CA TYR A 307 -11.86 -28.29 -2.71
C TYR A 307 -10.36 -28.07 -2.81
N VAL A 308 -9.64 -28.19 -1.68
CA VAL A 308 -8.20 -27.98 -1.63
C VAL A 308 -7.47 -29.01 -2.50
N GLU A 309 -7.87 -30.28 -2.43
CA GLU A 309 -7.30 -31.35 -3.27
C GLU A 309 -7.48 -31.05 -4.76
N LYS A 310 -8.68 -30.63 -5.19
CA LYS A 310 -8.95 -30.29 -6.59
C LYS A 310 -8.17 -29.06 -7.08
N ILE A 311 -7.91 -28.09 -6.20
CA ILE A 311 -7.05 -26.94 -6.52
C ILE A 311 -5.59 -27.36 -6.63
N LEU A 312 -5.10 -28.24 -5.75
CA LEU A 312 -3.72 -28.74 -5.79
C LEU A 312 -3.44 -29.61 -7.02
N ASP A 313 -4.44 -30.33 -7.52
CA ASP A 313 -4.33 -31.14 -8.73
C ASP A 313 -4.57 -30.34 -10.03
N ALA A 314 -4.92 -29.04 -9.94
CA ALA A 314 -5.14 -28.21 -11.11
C ALA A 314 -3.82 -27.77 -11.75
N ASP A 315 -3.78 -27.77 -13.09
CA ASP A 315 -2.59 -27.39 -13.85
C ASP A 315 -2.53 -25.87 -14.06
N GLY A 316 -1.33 -25.31 -14.03
CA GLY A 316 -1.07 -23.89 -14.26
C GLY A 316 -1.41 -22.95 -13.11
N VAL A 317 -1.65 -23.46 -11.90
CA VAL A 317 -1.93 -22.62 -10.73
C VAL A 317 -0.70 -21.80 -10.35
N SER A 318 -0.78 -20.48 -10.50
CA SER A 318 0.33 -19.58 -10.14
C SER A 318 0.35 -19.25 -8.65
N ASP A 319 -0.83 -19.13 -8.02
CA ASP A 319 -0.95 -18.83 -6.60
C ASP A 319 -2.20 -19.49 -5.98
N ILE A 320 -1.97 -20.48 -5.12
CA ILE A 320 -3.03 -21.22 -4.41
C ILE A 320 -3.73 -20.35 -3.37
N SER A 321 -3.07 -19.29 -2.86
CA SER A 321 -3.67 -18.42 -1.84
C SER A 321 -4.92 -17.71 -2.37
N ARG A 322 -4.87 -17.29 -3.65
CA ARG A 322 -5.99 -16.71 -4.40
C ARG A 322 -7.13 -17.69 -4.63
N ALA A 323 -6.97 -18.98 -4.34
CA ALA A 323 -8.06 -19.93 -4.43
C ALA A 323 -9.01 -19.86 -3.23
N LEU A 324 -8.62 -19.25 -2.11
CA LEU A 324 -9.40 -19.34 -0.86
C LEU A 324 -10.51 -18.29 -0.75
N PHE A 325 -10.27 -17.09 -1.25
CA PHE A 325 -11.19 -15.95 -1.22
C PHE A 325 -10.76 -14.92 -2.27
N ASP A 326 -11.67 -14.03 -2.65
CA ASP A 326 -11.36 -12.81 -3.40
C ASP A 326 -11.48 -11.60 -2.47
N ILE A 327 -10.97 -10.46 -2.95
CA ILE A 327 -11.14 -9.18 -2.29
C ILE A 327 -11.88 -8.26 -3.25
N ASN A 328 -12.91 -7.60 -2.75
CA ASN A 328 -13.69 -6.62 -3.49
C ASN A 328 -13.59 -5.27 -2.78
N VAL A 329 -13.38 -4.20 -3.53
CA VAL A 329 -13.41 -2.84 -3.01
C VAL A 329 -14.68 -2.17 -3.53
N VAL A 330 -15.55 -1.80 -2.60
CA VAL A 330 -16.80 -1.12 -2.89
C VAL A 330 -16.69 0.32 -2.42
N LEU A 331 -17.20 1.25 -3.24
CA LEU A 331 -17.36 2.64 -2.87
C LEU A 331 -18.83 2.89 -2.52
N GLU A 332 -19.07 3.32 -1.29
CA GLU A 332 -20.40 3.70 -0.81
C GLU A 332 -20.46 5.22 -0.57
N ASN A 333 -21.60 5.83 -0.89
CA ASN A 333 -21.91 7.20 -0.51
C ASN A 333 -22.41 7.28 0.95
N GLU A 334 -22.76 8.48 1.44
CA GLU A 334 -23.27 8.67 2.82
C GLU A 334 -24.57 7.88 3.13
N ARG A 335 -25.30 7.46 2.09
CA ARG A 335 -26.52 6.66 2.20
C ARG A 335 -26.26 5.15 2.12
N GLY A 336 -25.00 4.72 1.95
CA GLY A 336 -24.63 3.31 1.77
C GLY A 336 -24.91 2.77 0.36
N GLU A 337 -25.15 3.65 -0.61
CA GLU A 337 -25.41 3.26 -2.00
C GLU A 337 -24.14 3.37 -2.85
N ASN A 338 -24.08 2.59 -3.94
CA ASN A 338 -22.99 2.67 -4.90
C ASN A 338 -22.90 4.07 -5.52
N VAL A 339 -21.66 4.55 -5.69
CA VAL A 339 -21.34 5.87 -6.23
C VAL A 339 -21.82 6.02 -7.69
N SER A 340 -22.60 7.07 -7.96
CA SER A 340 -23.07 7.40 -9.32
C SER A 340 -21.98 8.03 -10.20
N GLY A 341 -22.21 8.14 -11.51
CA GLY A 341 -21.25 8.73 -12.46
C GLY A 341 -20.74 10.12 -12.04
N GLY A 342 -21.63 11.03 -11.63
CA GLY A 342 -21.24 12.37 -11.14
C GLY A 342 -20.50 12.34 -9.80
N GLN A 343 -20.83 11.39 -8.92
CA GLN A 343 -20.16 11.24 -7.63
C GLN A 343 -18.75 10.63 -7.75
N LYS A 344 -18.40 9.99 -8.88
CA LYS A 344 -17.04 9.47 -9.13
C LYS A 344 -16.00 10.60 -9.25
N ALA A 345 -16.35 11.70 -9.92
CA ALA A 345 -15.49 12.87 -10.01
C ALA A 345 -15.23 13.47 -8.63
N GLU A 346 -16.26 13.55 -7.80
CA GLU A 346 -16.15 14.02 -6.41
C GLU A 346 -15.26 13.09 -5.57
N TYR A 347 -15.40 11.77 -5.71
CA TYR A 347 -14.53 10.81 -5.02
C TYR A 347 -13.07 10.98 -5.43
N LEU A 348 -12.78 11.09 -6.74
CA LEU A 348 -11.42 11.29 -7.23
C LEU A 348 -10.81 12.58 -6.70
N PHE A 349 -11.60 13.62 -6.58
CA PHE A 349 -11.15 14.89 -6.00
C PHE A 349 -10.82 14.75 -4.51
N PHE A 350 -11.73 14.19 -3.69
CA PHE A 350 -11.44 13.96 -2.28
C PHE A 350 -10.25 13.02 -2.07
N GLN A 351 -10.07 12.05 -2.97
CA GLN A 351 -8.90 11.18 -2.95
C GLN A 351 -7.61 11.94 -3.30
N ALA A 352 -7.64 12.80 -4.32
CA ALA A 352 -6.49 13.65 -4.67
C ALA A 352 -6.13 14.58 -3.51
N LEU A 353 -7.14 15.16 -2.85
CA LEU A 353 -7.00 15.97 -1.66
C LEU A 353 -6.42 15.18 -0.46
N ASP A 354 -6.87 13.95 -0.23
CA ASP A 354 -6.36 13.11 0.87
C ASP A 354 -4.90 12.68 0.62
N LYS A 355 -4.51 12.44 -0.65
CA LYS A 355 -3.10 12.24 -1.04
C LYS A 355 -2.29 13.53 -0.90
N ALA A 356 -2.88 14.67 -1.23
CA ALA A 356 -2.23 15.97 -1.11
C ALA A 356 -1.98 16.37 0.36
N ALA A 357 -2.83 15.92 1.29
CA ALA A 357 -2.70 16.22 2.71
C ALA A 357 -1.45 15.64 3.40
N SER A 358 -0.71 14.74 2.74
CA SER A 358 0.58 14.25 3.23
C SER A 358 1.78 15.01 2.68
N GLN A 359 1.57 15.99 1.80
CA GLN A 359 2.61 16.79 1.16
C GLN A 359 2.68 18.19 1.76
N ASP A 360 3.81 18.86 1.55
CA ASP A 360 4.04 20.20 2.09
C ASP A 360 3.36 21.29 1.24
N ILE A 361 3.22 21.09 -0.08
CA ILE A 361 2.60 22.05 -1.01
C ILE A 361 1.46 21.40 -1.83
N VAL A 362 0.31 22.07 -1.90
CA VAL A 362 -0.87 21.62 -2.66
C VAL A 362 -1.34 22.71 -3.60
N LEU A 363 -1.42 22.39 -4.89
CA LEU A 363 -1.85 23.30 -5.96
C LEU A 363 -3.18 22.82 -6.53
N ILE A 364 -4.19 23.67 -6.55
CA ILE A 364 -5.54 23.35 -7.03
C ILE A 364 -5.96 24.39 -8.07
N ASP A 365 -6.16 23.97 -9.32
CA ASP A 365 -6.52 24.87 -10.43
C ASP A 365 -7.99 24.71 -10.84
N GLU A 366 -8.78 25.77 -10.59
CA GLU A 366 -10.18 25.93 -10.95
C GLU A 366 -11.06 24.68 -10.72
N PRO A 367 -11.13 24.17 -9.48
CA PRO A 367 -11.88 22.96 -9.18
C PRO A 367 -13.38 23.13 -9.47
N GLU A 368 -13.92 24.34 -9.42
CA GLU A 368 -15.33 24.63 -9.74
C GLU A 368 -15.73 24.24 -11.16
N SER A 369 -14.79 24.24 -12.11
CA SER A 369 -15.07 23.85 -13.50
C SER A 369 -15.42 22.37 -13.65
N SER A 370 -15.16 21.58 -12.60
CA SER A 370 -15.45 20.15 -12.53
C SER A 370 -16.74 19.83 -11.75
N PHE A 371 -17.39 20.82 -11.12
CA PHE A 371 -18.53 20.61 -10.23
C PHE A 371 -19.65 21.65 -10.41
N ASP A 372 -20.86 21.21 -10.79
CA ASP A 372 -21.97 22.10 -11.13
C ASP A 372 -22.87 22.50 -9.93
N ASN A 373 -22.55 22.07 -8.70
CA ASN A 373 -23.43 22.23 -7.54
C ASN A 373 -22.83 23.15 -6.46
N PRO A 374 -23.48 24.29 -6.14
CA PRO A 374 -23.05 25.21 -5.08
C PRO A 374 -22.84 24.54 -3.70
N PHE A 375 -23.59 23.49 -3.38
CA PHE A 375 -23.44 22.73 -2.14
C PHE A 375 -22.12 21.94 -2.09
N LEU A 376 -21.64 21.48 -3.24
CA LEU A 376 -20.34 20.80 -3.33
C LEU A 376 -19.21 21.76 -3.05
N ASN A 377 -19.32 23.02 -3.49
CA ASN A 377 -18.31 24.04 -3.22
C ASN A 377 -18.12 24.28 -1.71
N ALA A 378 -19.18 24.21 -0.90
CA ALA A 378 -19.07 24.36 0.55
C ALA A 378 -18.36 23.16 1.23
N LEU A 379 -18.64 21.94 0.78
CA LEU A 379 -17.96 20.73 1.27
C LEU A 379 -16.47 20.74 0.87
N ILE A 380 -16.19 21.09 -0.39
CA ILE A 380 -14.83 21.22 -0.92
C ILE A 380 -14.07 22.30 -0.14
N ALA A 381 -14.69 23.45 0.11
CA ALA A 381 -14.08 24.53 0.89
C ALA A 381 -13.68 24.09 2.30
N THR A 382 -14.54 23.32 2.96
CA THR A 382 -14.27 22.77 4.30
C THR A 382 -13.05 21.85 4.28
N GLU A 383 -12.95 20.98 3.28
CA GLU A 383 -11.85 20.04 3.16
C GLU A 383 -10.52 20.71 2.78
N ILE A 384 -10.56 21.67 1.86
CA ILE A 384 -9.39 22.50 1.51
C ILE A 384 -8.87 23.23 2.74
N LYS A 385 -9.77 23.83 3.55
CA LYS A 385 -9.36 24.50 4.80
C LYS A 385 -8.76 23.51 5.80
N ARG A 386 -9.30 22.28 5.88
CA ARG A 386 -8.70 21.20 6.71
C ARG A 386 -7.27 20.88 6.25
N ILE A 387 -7.02 20.81 4.96
CA ILE A 387 -5.70 20.52 4.39
C ILE A 387 -4.72 21.67 4.64
N SER A 388 -5.20 22.92 4.53
CA SER A 388 -4.38 24.11 4.79
C SER A 388 -3.82 24.21 6.22
N SER A 389 -4.32 23.41 7.16
CA SER A 389 -3.74 23.32 8.51
C SER A 389 -2.45 22.49 8.57
N LYS A 390 -2.11 21.76 7.51
CA LYS A 390 -0.97 20.83 7.44
C LYS A 390 -0.05 21.06 6.25
N ALA A 391 -0.52 21.77 5.23
CA ALA A 391 0.18 22.00 3.98
C ALA A 391 -0.10 23.42 3.49
N THR A 392 0.82 23.99 2.71
CA THR A 392 0.59 25.26 2.03
C THR A 392 -0.27 25.01 0.80
N VAL A 393 -1.46 25.63 0.76
CA VAL A 393 -2.41 25.41 -0.33
C VAL A 393 -2.49 26.65 -1.23
N PHE A 394 -2.38 26.45 -2.53
CA PHE A 394 -2.68 27.45 -3.55
C PHE A 394 -3.93 27.05 -4.32
N LEU A 395 -5.01 27.82 -4.16
CA LEU A 395 -6.30 27.58 -4.79
C LEU A 395 -6.58 28.66 -5.84
N ALA A 396 -6.40 28.34 -7.12
CA ALA A 396 -6.84 29.21 -8.20
C ALA A 396 -8.33 29.02 -8.46
N THR A 397 -9.09 30.11 -8.42
CA THR A 397 -10.54 30.04 -8.61
C THR A 397 -11.12 31.37 -9.07
N HIS A 398 -12.27 31.29 -9.74
CA HIS A 398 -13.16 32.40 -10.06
C HIS A 398 -14.47 32.33 -9.27
N ASN A 399 -14.64 31.29 -8.46
CA ASN A 399 -15.85 31.07 -7.69
C ASN A 399 -15.80 31.84 -6.36
N ASN A 400 -16.82 32.66 -6.08
CA ASN A 400 -16.87 33.46 -4.86
C ASN A 400 -16.86 32.62 -3.56
N VAL A 401 -17.46 31.42 -3.59
CA VAL A 401 -17.49 30.51 -2.43
C VAL A 401 -16.07 30.00 -2.12
N LEU A 402 -15.36 29.54 -3.15
CA LEU A 402 -13.99 29.03 -3.02
C LEU A 402 -12.95 30.14 -2.91
N GLY A 403 -13.27 31.34 -3.37
CA GLY A 403 -12.35 32.46 -3.41
C GLY A 403 -12.36 33.27 -2.12
N VAL A 404 -13.51 33.82 -1.72
CA VAL A 404 -13.61 34.74 -0.57
C VAL A 404 -14.29 34.08 0.61
N SER A 405 -15.36 33.31 0.37
CA SER A 405 -16.16 32.72 1.46
C SER A 405 -15.42 31.62 2.24
N ILE A 406 -14.39 31.01 1.64
CA ILE A 406 -13.53 30.02 2.29
C ILE A 406 -12.67 30.61 3.42
N LYS A 407 -12.59 31.95 3.51
CA LYS A 407 -11.73 32.70 4.44
C LYS A 407 -10.26 32.27 4.27
N PRO A 408 -9.65 32.65 3.13
CA PRO A 408 -8.24 32.37 2.91
C PRO A 408 -7.36 33.08 3.95
N ASP A 409 -6.14 32.62 4.11
CA ASP A 409 -5.13 33.25 4.97
C ASP A 409 -4.38 34.33 4.15
N GLY A 410 -4.08 34.03 2.88
CA GLY A 410 -3.51 34.96 1.91
C GLY A 410 -4.29 35.05 0.59
N ILE A 411 -4.17 36.19 -0.10
CA ILE A 411 -4.76 36.41 -1.43
C ILE A 411 -3.66 36.78 -2.41
N ILE A 412 -3.67 36.12 -3.56
CA ILE A 412 -2.73 36.34 -4.66
C ILE A 412 -3.52 36.81 -5.85
N TYR A 413 -3.23 38.00 -6.36
CA TYR A 413 -3.85 38.54 -7.56
C TYR A 413 -2.87 38.48 -8.73
N THR A 414 -3.27 37.81 -9.80
CA THR A 414 -2.56 37.86 -11.09
C THR A 414 -3.25 38.87 -12.00
N GLY A 415 -2.54 39.92 -12.37
CA GLY A 415 -3.00 40.98 -13.26
C GLY A 415 -2.20 41.00 -14.56
N PHE A 416 -2.86 41.42 -15.65
CA PHE A 416 -2.19 41.75 -16.90
C PHE A 416 -2.38 43.24 -17.17
N GLU A 417 -1.32 44.02 -16.98
CA GLU A 417 -1.34 45.47 -17.11
C GLU A 417 -0.27 45.90 -18.10
N ASN A 418 -0.65 46.73 -19.09
CA ASN A 418 0.26 47.31 -20.07
C ASN A 418 1.17 46.28 -20.80
N GLY A 419 0.68 45.06 -21.03
CA GLY A 419 1.44 44.01 -21.70
C GLY A 419 2.30 43.13 -20.78
N VAL A 420 2.29 43.39 -19.46
CA VAL A 420 3.12 42.70 -18.47
C VAL A 420 2.25 41.97 -17.45
N HIS A 421 2.58 40.69 -17.18
CA HIS A 421 1.98 39.94 -16.09
C HIS A 421 2.60 40.37 -14.76
N ARG A 422 1.75 40.81 -13.82
CA ARG A 422 2.14 41.16 -12.45
C ARG A 422 1.44 40.25 -11.44
N ILE A 423 2.15 39.94 -10.37
CA ILE A 423 1.65 39.14 -9.25
C ILE A 423 1.65 40.04 -8.03
N TYR A 424 0.50 40.17 -7.39
CA TYR A 424 0.31 40.90 -6.16
C TYR A 424 -0.06 39.92 -5.05
N THR A 425 0.50 40.07 -3.86
CA THR A 425 0.15 39.26 -2.68
C THR A 425 -0.26 40.15 -1.51
N CYS A 426 -1.12 39.63 -0.65
CA CYS A 426 -1.45 40.22 0.65
C CYS A 426 -1.99 39.17 1.62
N ASP A 427 -1.97 39.50 2.91
CA ASP A 427 -2.75 38.77 3.90
C ASP A 427 -4.22 39.13 3.79
N SER A 428 -5.10 38.23 4.22
CA SER A 428 -6.55 38.48 4.20
C SER A 428 -6.99 39.67 5.05
N SER A 429 -6.20 40.07 6.06
CA SER A 429 -6.44 41.26 6.89
C SER A 429 -5.98 42.57 6.26
N ASP A 430 -5.14 42.53 5.23
CA ASP A 430 -4.57 43.73 4.64
C ASP A 430 -5.58 44.52 3.80
N SER A 431 -5.41 45.84 3.74
CA SER A 431 -6.23 46.69 2.85
C SER A 431 -5.71 46.71 1.41
N CYS A 432 -4.40 46.49 1.21
CA CYS A 432 -3.74 46.64 -0.08
C CYS A 432 -2.87 45.42 -0.42
N MET A 433 -2.82 45.07 -1.69
CA MET A 433 -1.92 44.04 -2.24
C MET A 433 -0.66 44.67 -2.81
N ARG A 434 0.47 43.97 -2.70
CA ARG A 434 1.79 44.46 -3.13
C ARG A 434 2.44 43.51 -4.14
N SER A 435 3.09 44.08 -5.14
CA SER A 435 3.90 43.34 -6.13
C SER A 435 5.39 43.46 -5.81
N SER A 436 6.22 42.57 -6.37
CA SER A 436 7.69 42.57 -6.17
C SER A 436 8.38 43.85 -6.69
N ASP A 437 7.76 44.54 -7.64
CA ASP A 437 8.21 45.82 -8.20
C ASP A 437 7.74 47.05 -7.39
N GLY A 438 7.05 46.84 -6.25
CA GLY A 438 6.60 47.89 -5.34
C GLY A 438 5.25 48.53 -5.70
N HIS A 439 4.59 48.07 -6.77
CA HIS A 439 3.23 48.52 -7.10
C HIS A 439 2.21 48.02 -6.07
N MET A 440 1.20 48.85 -5.78
CA MET A 440 0.13 48.54 -4.82
C MET A 440 -1.25 48.72 -5.45
N VAL A 441 -2.17 47.81 -5.10
CA VAL A 441 -3.59 47.86 -5.50
C VAL A 441 -4.50 47.63 -4.28
N GLU A 442 -5.69 48.22 -4.28
CA GLU A 442 -6.65 48.00 -3.18
C GLU A 442 -7.27 46.61 -3.27
N ARG A 443 -7.23 45.86 -2.16
CA ARG A 443 -7.76 44.49 -2.10
C ARG A 443 -9.27 44.46 -2.33
N SER A 444 -10.00 45.41 -1.73
CA SER A 444 -11.45 45.56 -1.86
C SER A 444 -11.88 45.75 -3.31
N GLU A 445 -11.20 46.63 -4.05
CA GLU A 445 -11.51 46.92 -5.44
C GLU A 445 -11.30 45.69 -6.32
N VAL A 446 -10.16 44.99 -6.15
CA VAL A 446 -9.83 43.78 -6.89
C VAL A 446 -10.86 42.67 -6.64
N LEU A 447 -11.19 42.41 -5.36
CA LEU A 447 -12.16 41.35 -5.02
C LEU A 447 -13.58 41.68 -5.47
N LEU A 448 -14.04 42.92 -5.28
CA LEU A 448 -15.35 43.34 -5.78
C LEU A 448 -15.45 43.20 -7.29
N LYS A 449 -14.40 43.59 -8.02
CA LYS A 449 -14.37 43.47 -9.48
C LYS A 449 -14.38 42.01 -9.94
N LEU A 450 -13.55 41.16 -9.35
CA LEU A 450 -13.36 39.78 -9.82
C LEU A 450 -14.43 38.80 -9.33
N MET A 451 -14.90 38.95 -8.09
CA MET A 451 -15.83 38.00 -7.45
C MET A 451 -17.27 38.49 -7.45
N GLU A 452 -17.49 39.80 -7.55
CA GLU A 452 -18.83 40.41 -7.46
C GLU A 452 -19.22 41.26 -8.68
N ALA A 453 -18.46 41.16 -9.78
CA ALA A 453 -18.70 41.92 -11.02
C ALA A 453 -18.71 43.46 -10.83
N GLY A 454 -18.09 43.96 -9.76
CA GLY A 454 -17.97 45.37 -9.42
C GLY A 454 -18.88 45.82 -8.29
N GLY A 455 -18.53 46.96 -7.67
CA GLY A 455 -19.27 47.51 -6.53
C GLY A 455 -20.72 47.88 -6.87
N THR A 456 -20.97 48.41 -8.06
CA THR A 456 -22.33 48.76 -8.53
C THR A 456 -23.23 47.53 -8.61
N ALA A 457 -22.75 46.45 -9.25
CA ALA A 457 -23.49 45.20 -9.37
C ALA A 457 -23.70 44.51 -8.01
N TYR A 458 -22.78 44.68 -7.07
CA TYR A 458 -22.94 44.20 -5.70
C TYR A 458 -24.05 44.96 -4.97
N ASP A 459 -24.06 46.29 -5.04
CA ASP A 459 -25.06 47.13 -4.39
C ASP A 459 -26.45 46.99 -5.03
N GLU A 460 -26.53 46.91 -6.36
CA GLU A 460 -27.78 46.66 -7.10
C GLU A 460 -28.41 45.30 -6.77
N ARG A 461 -27.62 44.32 -6.31
CA ARG A 461 -28.11 43.01 -5.89
C ARG A 461 -28.70 43.01 -4.47
N LYS A 462 -28.29 43.92 -3.59
CA LYS A 462 -28.76 43.98 -2.18
C LYS A 462 -30.29 44.06 -2.05
N PRO A 463 -31.02 44.89 -2.81
CA PRO A 463 -32.48 44.96 -2.74
C PRO A 463 -33.17 43.63 -3.10
N TYR A 464 -32.62 42.86 -4.04
CA TYR A 464 -33.18 41.56 -4.43
C TYR A 464 -33.04 40.50 -3.33
N TYR A 465 -32.10 40.68 -2.40
CA TYR A 465 -31.93 39.82 -1.23
C TYR A 465 -32.70 40.32 0.01
N GLY A 466 -33.51 41.37 -0.13
CA GLY A 466 -34.23 41.98 1.00
C GLY A 466 -33.32 42.76 1.96
N LEU A 467 -32.07 43.02 1.56
CA LEU A 467 -31.10 43.84 2.28
C LEU A 467 -31.23 45.30 1.80
N VAL A 468 -32.39 45.91 2.04
CA VAL A 468 -32.54 47.34 1.80
C VAL A 468 -31.79 48.08 2.90
N GLY A 469 -30.87 48.98 2.53
CA GLY A 469 -30.17 49.82 3.49
C GLY A 469 -31.16 50.61 4.34
N ASN A 470 -30.96 50.60 5.65
CA ASN A 470 -31.49 51.66 6.51
C ASN A 470 -30.73 52.96 6.25
#